data_AF-A0A523QY11-F1
#
_entry.id   AF-A0A523QY11-F1
#
_cell.length_a   1.000
_cell.length_b   1.000
_cell.length_c   1.000
_cell.angle_alpha   90.00
_cell.angle_beta   90.00
_cell.angle_gamma   90.00
#
_symmetry.space_group_name_H-M   'P 1'
#
loop_
_entity.id
_entity.type
_entity.pdbx_description
1 polymer ?
#
loop_
_entity_poly.entity_id
_entity_poly.type
_entity_poly.pdbx_seq_one_letter_code
_entity_poly.pdbx_strand_id
1 'polypeptide(L)'
;SAYAEPSCTPSRIAINTGRHPVRTGLLSVLWPGQLEGLSPNEVTVAELLSDAGYHTAMWGKWHLGDEPEHAPENHGYDYTFYGLFNGAPDAWQDSHDIYDTPAPVKAAFYEFPGYYSPSHK
;
A
#
# COMPACT_ATOMS: atom_id res chain seq x y z
N SER A 1 18.14 -16.01 -12.71
CA SER A 1 18.33 -14.62 -12.25
C SER A 1 16.97 -14.03 -11.90
N ALA A 2 16.90 -13.08 -10.96
CA ALA A 2 15.69 -12.32 -10.61
C ALA A 2 16.05 -10.82 -10.53
N TYR A 3 15.13 -9.95 -10.91
CA TYR A 3 15.35 -8.50 -11.04
C TYR A 3 14.17 -7.71 -10.46
N ALA A 4 14.45 -6.49 -10.00
CA ALA A 4 13.48 -5.52 -9.50
C ALA A 4 13.93 -4.11 -9.88
N GLU A 5 13.09 -3.11 -9.60
CA GLU A 5 13.43 -1.70 -9.79
C GLU A 5 14.46 -1.25 -8.73
N PRO A 6 15.26 -0.20 -9.00
CA PRO A 6 16.35 0.20 -8.11
C PRO A 6 15.89 0.83 -6.78
N SER A 7 14.58 0.96 -6.54
CA SER A 7 14.04 1.51 -5.30
C SER A 7 12.67 0.90 -4.93
N CYS A 8 12.21 1.20 -3.72
CA CYS A 8 11.05 0.57 -3.09
C CYS A 8 9.71 0.87 -3.77
N THR A 9 9.30 2.14 -3.90
CA THR A 9 8.00 2.49 -4.53
C THR A 9 7.90 1.92 -5.95
N PRO A 10 8.89 2.12 -6.86
CA PRO A 10 8.82 1.55 -8.21
C PRO A 10 8.79 0.01 -8.22
N SER A 11 9.51 -0.65 -7.31
CA SER A 11 9.45 -2.12 -7.21
C SER A 11 8.09 -2.60 -6.73
N ARG A 12 7.50 -1.94 -5.73
CA ARG A 12 6.24 -2.33 -5.11
C ARG A 12 5.05 -2.11 -6.04
N ILE A 13 5.07 -1.03 -6.82
CA ILE A 13 4.02 -0.80 -7.81
C ILE A 13 4.09 -1.85 -8.91
N ALA A 14 5.29 -2.23 -9.34
CA ALA A 14 5.48 -3.27 -10.34
C ALA A 14 5.01 -4.65 -9.84
N ILE A 15 5.26 -4.98 -8.57
CA ILE A 15 4.74 -6.22 -7.96
C ILE A 15 3.21 -6.20 -7.85
N ASN A 16 2.61 -5.08 -7.47
CA ASN A 16 1.15 -5.01 -7.29
C ASN A 16 0.41 -5.04 -8.63
N THR A 17 0.90 -4.35 -9.65
CA THR A 17 0.16 -4.15 -10.91
C THR A 17 0.66 -5.02 -12.07
N GLY A 18 1.80 -5.68 -11.91
CA GLY A 18 2.47 -6.39 -13.00
C GLY A 18 2.99 -5.47 -14.11
N ARG A 19 3.04 -4.15 -13.90
CA ARG A 19 3.39 -3.14 -14.91
C ARG A 19 4.66 -2.40 -14.54
N HIS A 20 5.43 -2.03 -15.56
CA HIS A 20 6.60 -1.17 -15.34
C HIS A 20 6.19 0.20 -14.77
N PRO A 21 6.95 0.78 -13.83
CA PRO A 21 6.60 2.03 -13.16
C PRO A 21 6.37 3.21 -14.10
N VAL A 22 7.02 3.23 -15.27
CA VAL A 22 6.80 4.24 -16.31
C VAL A 22 5.36 4.26 -16.84
N ARG A 23 4.59 3.19 -16.64
CA ARG A 23 3.19 3.10 -17.02
C ARG A 23 2.24 3.63 -15.94
N THR A 24 2.70 3.67 -14.69
CA THR A 24 1.90 4.09 -13.53
C THR A 24 2.23 5.50 -13.07
N GLY A 25 3.40 6.03 -13.45
CA GLY A 25 3.88 7.37 -13.06
C GLY A 25 4.71 7.37 -11.77
N LEU A 26 4.76 6.26 -11.02
CA LEU A 26 5.52 6.14 -9.77
C LEU A 26 6.99 5.78 -10.02
N LEU A 27 7.75 6.73 -10.57
CA LEU A 27 9.15 6.54 -10.99
C LEU A 27 10.19 6.68 -9.87
N SER A 28 9.82 7.29 -8.75
CA SER A 28 10.72 7.58 -7.63
C SER A 28 10.10 7.14 -6.30
N VAL A 29 10.93 7.12 -5.26
CA VAL A 29 10.48 6.88 -3.88
C VAL A 29 9.47 7.95 -3.47
N LEU A 30 8.31 7.53 -2.98
CA LEU A 30 7.36 8.43 -2.34
C LEU A 30 7.80 8.73 -0.91
N TRP A 31 7.78 10.00 -0.55
CA TRP A 31 8.06 10.48 0.79
C TRP A 31 6.76 10.75 1.56
N PRO A 32 6.81 10.71 2.90
CA PRO A 32 5.69 11.09 3.74
C PRO A 32 5.04 12.41 3.32
N GLY A 33 3.71 12.42 3.18
CA GLY A 33 2.93 13.62 2.86
C GLY A 33 2.89 13.99 1.38
N GLN A 34 3.47 13.18 0.50
CA GLN A 34 3.25 13.31 -0.93
C GLN A 34 1.83 12.87 -1.32
N LEU A 35 1.22 13.61 -2.24
CA LEU A 35 -0.13 13.35 -2.74
C LEU A 35 -0.17 12.27 -3.82
N GLU A 36 0.99 11.94 -4.41
CA GLU A 36 1.07 10.89 -5.41
C GLU A 36 1.00 9.50 -4.78
N GLY A 37 0.39 8.56 -5.51
CA GLY A 37 0.29 7.17 -5.07
C GLY A 37 -0.27 6.25 -6.15
N LEU A 38 -0.63 5.03 -5.74
CA LEU A 38 -1.20 4.03 -6.61
C LEU A 38 -2.57 4.50 -7.11
N SER A 39 -2.72 4.65 -8.42
CA SER A 39 -3.96 5.11 -9.02
C SER A 39 -5.10 4.12 -8.77
N PRO A 40 -6.32 4.58 -8.43
CA PRO A 40 -7.50 3.72 -8.34
C PRO A 40 -7.94 3.11 -9.69
N ASN A 41 -7.32 3.52 -10.80
CA ASN A 41 -7.58 2.95 -12.12
C ASN A 41 -6.64 1.80 -12.49
N GLU A 42 -5.59 1.54 -11.70
CA GLU A 42 -4.73 0.38 -11.90
C GLU A 42 -5.34 -0.84 -11.20
N VAL A 43 -5.23 -2.01 -11.82
CA VAL A 43 -5.72 -3.27 -11.25
C VAL A 43 -4.56 -3.96 -10.55
N THR A 44 -4.75 -4.35 -9.29
CA THR A 44 -3.73 -5.04 -8.51
C THR A 44 -3.89 -6.56 -8.57
N VAL A 45 -2.81 -7.26 -8.24
CA VAL A 45 -2.82 -8.71 -8.03
C VAL A 45 -3.77 -9.11 -6.91
N ALA A 46 -3.98 -8.26 -5.91
CA ALA A 46 -4.93 -8.54 -4.83
C ALA A 46 -6.36 -8.53 -5.38
N GLU A 47 -6.76 -7.52 -6.15
CA GLU A 47 -8.09 -7.47 -6.79
C GLU A 47 -8.33 -8.69 -7.69
N LEU A 48 -7.34 -9.05 -8.52
CA LEU A 48 -7.43 -10.24 -9.38
C LEU A 48 -7.59 -11.55 -8.59
N LEU A 49 -6.91 -11.67 -7.45
CA LEU A 49 -7.01 -12.85 -6.59
C LEU A 49 -8.34 -12.87 -5.83
N SER A 50 -8.81 -11.72 -5.35
CA SER A 50 -10.12 -11.58 -4.70
C SER A 50 -11.25 -11.97 -5.64
N ASP A 51 -11.21 -11.55 -6.91
CA ASP A 51 -12.17 -11.96 -7.95
C ASP A 51 -12.17 -13.48 -8.20
N ALA A 52 -11.02 -14.14 -7.98
CA ALA A 52 -10.88 -15.59 -8.06
C ALA A 52 -11.29 -16.32 -6.77
N GLY A 53 -11.77 -15.61 -5.75
CA GLY A 53 -12.25 -16.17 -4.48
C GLY A 53 -11.16 -16.37 -3.41
N TYR A 54 -10.01 -15.73 -3.56
CA TYR A 54 -8.98 -15.72 -2.51
C TYR A 54 -9.26 -14.66 -1.46
N HIS A 55 -8.87 -14.97 -0.23
CA HIS A 55 -8.69 -13.96 0.81
C HIS A 55 -7.31 -13.32 0.68
N THR A 56 -7.28 -12.00 0.64
CA THR A 56 -6.04 -11.25 0.40
C THR A 56 -5.63 -10.48 1.63
N ALA A 57 -4.32 -10.41 1.87
CA ALA A 57 -3.81 -9.63 2.97
C ALA A 57 -2.45 -8.98 2.69
N MET A 58 -2.25 -7.82 3.31
CA MET A 58 -1.03 -7.04 3.23
C MET A 58 -0.46 -6.84 4.64
N TRP A 59 0.80 -7.23 4.83
CA TRP A 59 1.53 -7.00 6.08
C TRP A 59 2.83 -6.23 5.84
N GLY A 60 3.11 -5.24 6.68
CA GLY A 60 4.38 -4.53 6.76
C GLY A 60 4.37 -3.17 6.07
N LYS A 61 5.13 -3.02 4.98
CA LYS A 61 5.36 -1.71 4.34
C LYS A 61 4.55 -1.58 3.06
N TRP A 62 3.73 -0.54 2.94
CA TRP A 62 2.94 -0.27 1.74
C TRP A 62 3.75 0.49 0.68
N HIS A 63 4.09 1.74 1.00
CA HIS A 63 4.94 2.63 0.22
C HIS A 63 4.42 2.97 -1.19
N LEU A 64 3.08 3.03 -1.34
CA LEU A 64 2.41 3.37 -2.59
C LEU A 64 1.42 4.54 -2.43
N GLY A 65 1.62 5.41 -1.45
CA GLY A 65 0.81 6.60 -1.22
C GLY A 65 0.26 6.65 0.20
N ASP A 66 0.05 7.87 0.69
CA ASP A 66 -0.47 8.14 2.04
C ASP A 66 -1.95 8.56 2.02
N GLU A 67 -2.48 9.00 0.88
CA GLU A 67 -3.90 9.37 0.77
C GLU A 67 -4.81 8.13 0.81
N PRO A 68 -6.05 8.26 1.33
CA PRO A 68 -6.97 7.13 1.46
C PRO A 68 -7.19 6.36 0.17
N GLU A 69 -7.28 7.03 -0.97
CA GLU A 69 -7.50 6.40 -2.27
C GLU A 69 -6.35 5.47 -2.71
N HIS A 70 -5.15 5.63 -2.15
CA HIS A 70 -3.98 4.80 -2.43
C HIS A 70 -3.80 3.67 -1.42
N ALA A 71 -4.64 3.60 -0.39
CA ALA A 71 -4.50 2.66 0.71
C ALA A 71 -4.72 1.21 0.23
N PRO A 72 -3.98 0.21 0.77
CA PRO A 72 -4.05 -1.17 0.30
C PRO A 72 -5.47 -1.77 0.35
N GLU A 73 -6.29 -1.36 1.31
CA GLU A 73 -7.69 -1.77 1.46
C GLU A 73 -8.54 -1.36 0.25
N ASN A 74 -8.21 -0.22 -0.37
CA ASN A 74 -8.86 0.29 -1.57
C ASN A 74 -8.29 -0.30 -2.86
N HIS A 75 -7.37 -1.26 -2.74
CA HIS A 75 -6.71 -1.96 -3.83
C HIS A 75 -6.81 -3.47 -3.69
N GLY A 76 -7.92 -3.95 -3.12
CA GLY A 76 -8.29 -5.36 -3.11
C GLY A 76 -7.68 -6.20 -2.00
N TYR A 77 -7.02 -5.60 -1.01
CA TYR A 77 -6.57 -6.32 0.20
C TYR A 77 -7.66 -6.34 1.27
N ASP A 78 -8.22 -7.51 1.58
CA ASP A 78 -9.26 -7.67 2.61
C ASP A 78 -8.76 -7.35 4.02
N TYR A 79 -7.48 -7.66 4.28
CA TYR A 79 -6.83 -7.49 5.58
C TYR A 79 -5.51 -6.75 5.43
N THR A 80 -5.29 -5.72 6.25
CA THR A 80 -4.10 -4.89 6.15
C THR A 80 -3.51 -4.65 7.54
N PHE A 81 -2.19 -4.69 7.61
CA PHE A 81 -1.43 -4.32 8.80
C PHE A 81 -0.14 -3.65 8.33
N TYR A 82 -0.06 -2.33 8.42
CA TYR A 82 1.08 -1.59 7.88
C TYR A 82 1.40 -0.32 8.66
N GLY A 83 2.64 0.13 8.49
CA GLY A 83 3.10 1.40 9.06
C GLY A 83 2.55 2.61 8.31
N LEU A 84 2.22 3.67 9.06
CA LEU A 84 1.84 4.97 8.53
C LEU A 84 2.96 5.59 7.68
N PHE A 85 2.61 6.65 6.92
CA PHE A 85 3.58 7.50 6.22
C PHE A 85 4.51 6.70 5.31
N ASN A 86 3.90 5.93 4.40
CA ASN A 86 4.60 5.06 3.47
C ASN A 86 5.49 4.00 4.14
N GLY A 87 5.28 3.69 5.43
CA GLY A 87 6.13 2.79 6.22
C GLY A 87 7.51 3.39 6.50
N ALA A 88 7.55 4.67 6.87
CA ALA A 88 8.76 5.37 7.33
C ALA A 88 9.36 4.64 8.55
N PRO A 89 10.55 4.03 8.45
CA PRO A 89 11.16 3.35 9.58
C PRO A 89 11.53 4.34 10.69
N ASP A 90 11.47 3.84 11.92
CA ASP A 90 11.87 4.52 13.17
C ASP A 90 13.30 5.09 13.16
N ALA A 91 14.17 4.56 12.30
CA ALA A 91 15.54 5.02 12.13
C ALA A 91 15.67 6.30 11.25
N TRP A 92 14.58 6.81 10.66
CA TRP A 92 14.62 8.07 9.92
C TRP A 92 14.70 9.25 10.89
N GLN A 93 15.56 10.22 10.56
CA GLN A 93 15.58 11.50 11.28
C GLN A 93 14.17 12.09 11.23
N ASP A 94 13.69 12.52 12.40
CA ASP A 94 12.36 13.10 12.60
C ASP A 94 11.18 12.13 12.38
N SER A 95 11.42 10.81 12.29
CA SER A 95 10.32 9.83 12.19
C SER A 95 9.40 9.86 13.40
N HIS A 96 9.94 10.19 14.58
CA HIS A 96 9.14 10.31 15.80
C HIS A 96 8.07 11.40 15.65
N ASP A 97 8.47 12.57 15.13
CA ASP A 97 7.57 13.70 14.91
C ASP A 97 6.50 13.35 13.86
N ILE A 98 6.86 12.56 12.84
CA ILE A 98 5.92 12.06 11.83
C ILE A 98 4.82 11.21 12.47
N TYR A 99 5.14 10.31 13.41
CA TYR A 99 4.14 9.47 14.09
C TYR A 99 3.17 10.27 14.98
N ASP A 100 3.57 11.44 15.46
CA ASP A 100 2.73 12.33 16.26
C ASP A 100 1.83 13.25 15.39
N THR A 101 2.03 13.27 14.07
CA THR A 101 1.17 14.02 13.16
C THR A 101 -0.14 13.28 12.86
N PRO A 102 -1.29 13.99 12.76
CA PRO A 102 -2.53 13.40 12.30
C PRO A 102 -2.37 12.82 10.90
N ALA A 103 -2.42 11.50 10.77
CA ALA A 103 -2.34 10.83 9.48
C ALA A 103 -3.72 10.80 8.78
N PRO A 104 -3.78 11.03 7.46
CA PRO A 104 -5.03 10.95 6.70
C PRO A 104 -5.59 9.53 6.63
N VAL A 105 -4.72 8.52 6.72
CA VAL A 105 -5.06 7.10 6.87
C VAL A 105 -4.80 6.63 8.30
N LYS A 106 -5.77 5.93 8.89
CA LYS A 106 -5.53 5.19 10.14
C LYS A 106 -4.80 3.91 9.77
N ALA A 107 -3.61 3.68 10.34
CA ALA A 107 -2.98 2.36 10.29
C ALA A 107 -3.96 1.37 10.90
N ALA A 108 -4.46 0.44 10.09
CA ALA A 108 -5.40 -0.56 10.54
C ALA A 108 -4.69 -1.54 11.49
N PHE A 109 -4.77 -1.28 12.79
CA PHE A 109 -4.72 -2.34 13.78
C PHE A 109 -6.10 -2.99 13.81
N TYR A 110 -6.40 -3.87 12.85
CA TYR A 110 -7.52 -4.78 13.01
C TYR A 110 -7.01 -6.02 13.78
N GLU A 111 -7.43 -6.15 15.04
CA GLU A 111 -7.37 -7.44 15.72
C GLU A 111 -8.11 -8.44 14.84
N PHE A 112 -7.41 -9.46 14.36
CA PHE A 112 -7.93 -10.54 13.52
C PHE A 112 -9.18 -11.17 14.17
N PRO A 113 -10.42 -10.91 13.70
CA PRO A 113 -11.53 -11.75 14.08
C PRO A 113 -11.74 -12.69 12.90
N GLY A 114 -11.62 -14.00 13.12
CA GLY A 114 -12.17 -14.94 12.16
C GLY A 114 -13.67 -14.70 12.03
N TYR A 115 -14.09 -13.79 11.14
CA TYR A 115 -15.43 -13.74 10.57
C TYR A 115 -15.50 -12.75 9.40
N TYR A 116 -15.93 -13.31 8.25
CA TYR A 116 -16.40 -12.64 7.05
C TYR A 116 -17.36 -11.48 7.35
N SER A 117 -17.19 -10.35 6.65
CA SER A 117 -18.30 -9.44 6.33
C SER A 117 -18.51 -9.45 4.82
N PRO A 118 -19.61 -10.03 4.30
CA PRO A 118 -19.91 -10.04 2.88
C PRO A 118 -20.64 -8.75 2.52
N SER A 119 -19.93 -7.66 2.26
CA SER A 119 -20.44 -6.56 1.43
C SER A 119 -19.39 -5.46 1.23
N HIS A 120 -18.71 -5.50 0.09
CA HIS A 120 -18.25 -4.28 -0.57
C HIS A 120 -18.65 -4.38 -2.05
N LYS A 121 -19.71 -3.65 -2.38
CA LYS A 121 -19.97 -3.03 -3.68
C LYS A 121 -20.11 -1.54 -3.41
#